data_AF-A0A954RM38-F1
#
_entry.id   AF-A0A954RM38-F1
#
_cell.length_a   1.000
_cell.length_b   1.000
_cell.length_c   1.000
_cell.angle_alpha   90.00
_cell.angle_beta   90.00
_cell.angle_gamma   90.00
#
_symmetry.space_group_name_H-M   'P 1'
#
loop_
_entity.id
_entity.type
_entity.pdbx_description
1 polymer ?
#
loop_
_entity_poly.entity_id
_entity_poly.type
_entity_poly.pdbx_seq_one_letter_code
_entity_poly.pdbx_strand_id
1 'polypeptide(L)'
;MIDTDTAVAYGLALTTYLEEIVSGKFTYKPNRTLAKHLQRHIWQWFWFLIEPGLEATNWQAEQAMRPGVVNRKVWGGNRTWNGASAQDSVTSVLRTCAQRGREGFHYLTRLLCSIAPIPLPAAKQ
;
A
#
# COMPACT_ATOMS: atom_id res chain seq x y z
N MET A 1 7.81 26.46 -7.36
CA MET A 1 6.98 25.28 -7.70
C MET A 1 7.58 24.74 -8.98
N ILE A 2 8.17 23.54 -8.96
CA ILE A 2 8.73 22.91 -10.17
C ILE A 2 7.54 22.66 -11.10
N ASP A 3 7.67 22.98 -12.39
CA ASP A 3 6.64 22.65 -13.37
C ASP A 3 6.52 21.13 -13.55
N THR A 4 5.33 20.65 -13.91
CA THR A 4 5.04 19.22 -13.99
C THR A 4 5.95 18.50 -14.99
N ASP A 5 6.28 19.14 -16.10
CA ASP A 5 7.13 18.54 -17.14
C ASP A 5 8.57 18.34 -16.64
N THR A 6 9.10 19.32 -15.91
CA THR A 6 10.41 19.20 -15.25
C THR A 6 10.41 18.12 -14.17
N ALA A 7 9.34 18.00 -13.38
CA ALA A 7 9.24 16.94 -12.36
C ALA A 7 9.24 15.54 -13.00
N VAL A 8 8.48 15.35 -14.08
CA VAL A 8 8.45 14.10 -14.85
C VAL A 8 9.84 13.78 -15.40
N ALA A 9 10.52 14.78 -16.00
CA ALA A 9 11.86 14.61 -16.52
C ALA A 9 12.86 14.16 -15.44
N TYR A 10 12.82 14.78 -14.26
CA TYR A 10 13.65 14.35 -13.12
C TYR A 10 13.29 12.95 -12.63
N GLY A 11 12.00 12.60 -12.56
CA GLY A 11 11.57 11.26 -12.15
C GLY A 11 12.12 10.17 -13.05
N LEU A 12 12.07 10.39 -14.38
CA LEU A 12 12.65 9.48 -15.36
C LEU A 12 14.17 9.41 -15.23
N ALA A 13 14.85 10.55 -15.15
CA ALA A 13 16.31 10.61 -15.03
C ALA A 13 16.82 9.90 -13.76
N LEU A 14 16.16 10.11 -12.63
CA LEU A 14 16.49 9.42 -11.37
C LEU A 14 16.24 7.91 -11.46
N THR A 15 15.20 7.49 -12.15
CA THR A 15 14.91 6.07 -12.37
C THR A 15 16.01 5.40 -13.18
N THR A 16 16.44 6.02 -14.28
CA THR A 16 17.56 5.52 -15.10
C THR A 16 18.86 5.50 -14.32
N TYR A 17 19.14 6.55 -13.54
CA TYR A 17 20.35 6.59 -12.71
C TYR A 17 20.35 5.51 -11.63
N LEU A 18 19.21 5.27 -10.99
CA LEU A 18 19.06 4.19 -10.03
C LEU A 18 19.27 2.83 -10.69
N GLU A 19 18.72 2.62 -11.89
CA GLU A 19 18.88 1.38 -12.66
C GLU A 19 20.34 1.08 -12.96
N GLU A 20 21.11 2.11 -13.36
CA GLU A 20 22.54 2.00 -13.61
C GLU A 20 23.30 1.55 -12.35
N ILE A 21 23.06 2.20 -11.21
CA ILE A 21 23.72 1.88 -9.94
C ILE A 21 23.42 0.45 -9.52
N VAL A 22 22.15 0.04 -9.57
CA VAL A 22 21.71 -1.28 -9.06
C VAL A 22 22.06 -2.43 -10.01
N SER A 23 22.43 -2.14 -11.26
CA SER A 23 22.92 -3.12 -12.23
C SER A 23 24.38 -3.54 -12.00
N GLY A 24 25.09 -2.88 -11.09
CA GLY A 24 26.47 -3.18 -10.73
C GLY A 24 26.68 -4.56 -10.08
N LYS A 25 27.96 -4.96 -9.97
CA LYS A 25 28.36 -6.18 -9.25
C LYS A 25 28.61 -5.88 -7.77
N PHE A 26 27.76 -6.40 -6.89
CA PHE A 26 27.92 -6.24 -5.45
C PHE A 26 28.55 -7.48 -4.79
N THR A 27 29.63 -7.28 -4.03
CA THR A 27 30.31 -8.36 -3.29
C THR A 27 29.65 -8.65 -1.94
N TYR A 28 29.10 -7.62 -1.29
CA TYR A 28 28.41 -7.76 0.00
C TYR A 28 26.97 -8.26 -0.20
N LYS A 29 26.58 -9.30 0.56
CA LYS A 29 25.28 -9.98 0.40
C LYS A 29 24.08 -9.06 0.61
N PRO A 30 24.01 -8.23 1.66
CA PRO A 30 22.92 -7.25 1.83
C PRO A 30 22.78 -6.28 0.66
N ASN A 31 23.89 -5.78 0.10
CA ASN A 31 23.83 -4.87 -1.06
C ASN A 31 23.26 -5.58 -2.30
N ARG A 32 23.61 -6.86 -2.54
CA ARG A 32 22.97 -7.65 -3.61
C ARG A 32 21.46 -7.80 -3.39
N THR A 33 21.03 -8.06 -2.16
CA THR A 33 19.60 -8.20 -1.83
C THR A 33 18.87 -6.88 -2.07
N LEU A 34 19.44 -5.78 -1.59
CA LEU A 34 18.89 -4.44 -1.79
C LEU A 34 18.81 -4.10 -3.28
N ALA A 35 19.89 -4.26 -4.03
CA ALA A 35 19.93 -3.99 -5.47
C ALA A 35 18.88 -4.80 -6.24
N LYS A 36 18.75 -6.10 -5.94
CA LYS A 36 17.70 -6.96 -6.52
C LYS A 36 16.28 -6.45 -6.20
N HIS A 37 16.05 -5.98 -4.97
CA HIS A 37 14.76 -5.43 -4.58
C HIS A 37 14.47 -4.11 -5.32
N LEU A 38 15.45 -3.20 -5.36
CA LEU A 38 15.34 -1.94 -6.08
C LEU A 38 15.06 -2.18 -7.57
N GLN A 39 15.79 -3.09 -8.21
CA GLN A 39 15.62 -3.43 -9.62
C GLN A 39 14.24 -4.01 -9.93
N ARG A 40 13.68 -4.85 -9.03
CA ARG A 40 12.32 -5.41 -9.19
C ARG A 40 11.24 -4.32 -9.18
N HIS A 41 11.50 -3.20 -8.53
CA HIS A 41 10.54 -2.12 -8.28
C HIS A 41 11.00 -0.79 -8.90
N ILE A 42 11.87 -0.83 -9.92
CA ILE A 42 12.64 0.33 -10.36
C ILE A 42 11.77 1.53 -10.74
N TRP A 43 10.68 1.27 -11.47
CA TRP A 43 9.73 2.28 -11.94
C TRP A 43 8.83 2.88 -10.83
N GLN A 44 8.83 2.31 -9.63
CA GLN A 44 7.91 2.73 -8.56
C GLN A 44 8.54 3.73 -7.60
N TRP A 45 9.88 3.78 -7.51
CA TRP A 45 10.59 4.60 -6.52
C TRP A 45 10.36 6.10 -6.70
N PHE A 46 10.26 6.57 -7.94
CA PHE A 46 10.12 8.00 -8.27
C PHE A 46 8.78 8.32 -8.93
N TRP A 47 7.80 7.41 -8.85
CA TRP A 47 6.50 7.59 -9.51
C TRP A 47 5.75 8.85 -9.02
N PHE A 48 6.01 9.30 -7.80
CA PHE A 48 5.44 10.55 -7.25
C PHE A 48 5.92 11.82 -7.95
N LEU A 49 7.01 11.74 -8.71
CA LEU A 49 7.47 12.83 -9.58
C LEU A 49 6.79 12.79 -10.96
N ILE A 50 6.19 11.65 -11.32
CA ILE A 50 5.59 11.42 -12.63
C ILE A 50 4.06 11.61 -12.56
N GLU A 51 3.41 11.05 -11.54
CA GLU A 51 1.97 11.12 -11.35
C GLU A 51 1.57 12.28 -10.44
N PRO A 52 0.91 13.33 -10.98
CA PRO A 52 0.42 14.43 -10.18
C PRO A 52 -0.62 13.94 -9.15
N GLY A 53 -0.40 14.26 -7.89
CA GLY A 53 -1.31 13.89 -6.79
C GLY A 53 -0.88 12.67 -5.98
N LEU A 54 0.19 11.98 -6.38
CA LEU A 54 0.84 11.03 -5.48
C LEU A 54 1.77 11.77 -4.52
N GLU A 55 1.56 11.59 -3.21
CA GLU A 55 2.45 12.17 -2.21
C GLU A 55 3.82 11.47 -2.24
N ALA A 56 4.89 12.25 -2.11
CA ALA A 56 6.25 11.72 -1.93
C ALA A 56 6.43 10.98 -0.59
N THR A 57 5.50 11.16 0.34
CA THR A 57 5.56 10.58 1.67
C THR A 57 4.73 9.31 1.76
N ASN A 58 5.28 8.28 2.39
CA ASN A 58 4.55 7.04 2.70
C ASN A 58 3.55 7.18 3.87
N TRP A 59 3.31 8.41 4.37
CA TRP A 59 2.53 8.67 5.58
C TRP A 59 1.15 8.03 5.52
N GLN A 60 0.42 8.15 4.41
CA GLN A 60 -0.91 7.55 4.26
C GLN A 60 -0.88 6.02 4.37
N ALA A 61 0.12 5.38 3.77
CA ALA A 61 0.30 3.93 3.83
C ALA A 61 0.68 3.47 5.24
N GLU A 62 1.60 4.18 5.92
CA GLU A 62 1.96 3.89 7.30
C GLU A 62 0.76 4.05 8.24
N GLN A 63 0.01 5.13 8.13
CA GLN A 63 -1.19 5.37 8.93
C GLN A 63 -2.25 4.28 8.70
N ALA A 64 -2.39 3.80 7.46
CA ALA A 64 -3.31 2.69 7.17
C ALA A 64 -2.87 1.37 7.83
N MET A 65 -1.57 1.12 8.00
CA MET A 65 -1.04 -0.10 8.64
C MET A 65 -1.07 -0.06 10.18
N ARG A 66 -0.96 1.12 10.79
CA ARG A 66 -0.87 1.28 12.27
C ARG A 66 -1.98 0.56 13.04
N PRO A 67 -3.27 0.63 12.67
CA PRO A 67 -4.32 -0.09 13.38
C PRO A 67 -4.07 -1.60 13.43
N GLY A 68 -3.59 -2.19 12.33
CA GLY A 68 -3.27 -3.62 12.26
C GLY A 68 -2.09 -4.00 13.16
N VAL A 69 -1.04 -3.19 13.19
CA VAL A 69 0.14 -3.39 14.06
C VAL A 69 -0.24 -3.30 15.54
N VAL A 70 -1.04 -2.30 15.92
CA VAL A 70 -1.52 -2.14 17.30
C VAL A 70 -2.42 -3.32 17.68
N ASN A 71 -3.37 -3.68 16.81
CA ASN A 71 -4.28 -4.79 17.08
C ASN A 71 -3.54 -6.13 17.24
N ARG A 72 -2.50 -6.38 16.44
CA ARG A 72 -1.64 -7.57 16.59
C ARG A 72 -0.92 -7.61 17.95
N LYS A 73 -0.54 -6.44 18.49
CA LYS A 73 0.21 -6.34 19.75
C LYS A 73 -0.68 -6.49 20.97
N VAL A 74 -1.90 -5.95 20.92
CA VAL A 74 -2.81 -5.86 22.07
C VAL A 74 -3.84 -7.00 22.07
N TRP A 75 -4.30 -7.45 20.90
CA TRP A 75 -5.38 -8.42 20.75
C TRP A 75 -4.88 -9.74 20.15
N GLY A 76 -5.27 -10.86 20.78
CA GLY A 76 -4.83 -12.22 20.40
C GLY A 76 -5.41 -12.77 19.08
N GLY A 77 -6.22 -11.98 18.37
CA GLY A 77 -6.92 -12.40 17.15
C GLY A 77 -5.99 -12.80 15.99
N ASN A 78 -4.70 -12.43 16.03
CA ASN A 78 -3.72 -12.74 14.98
C ASN A 78 -2.67 -13.79 15.42
N ARG A 79 -2.94 -14.57 16.47
CA ARG A 79 -2.00 -15.60 16.98
C ARG A 79 -2.05 -16.92 16.22
N THR A 80 -3.09 -17.12 15.41
CA THR A 80 -3.26 -18.28 14.53
C THR A 80 -3.47 -17.81 13.09
N TRP A 81 -3.16 -18.67 12.11
CA TRP A 81 -3.38 -18.36 10.69
C TRP A 81 -4.85 -18.08 10.36
N ASN A 82 -5.78 -18.81 10.98
CA ASN A 82 -7.22 -18.58 10.80
C ASN A 82 -7.63 -17.20 11.32
N GLY A 83 -7.13 -16.81 12.50
CA GLY A 83 -7.39 -15.49 13.06
C GLY A 83 -6.76 -14.36 12.25
N ALA A 84 -5.55 -14.57 11.71
CA ALA A 84 -4.90 -13.65 10.80
C ALA A 84 -5.73 -13.40 9.53
N SER A 85 -6.21 -14.47 8.89
CA SER A 85 -7.04 -14.42 7.68
C SER A 85 -8.39 -13.73 7.92
N ALA A 86 -9.04 -14.05 9.04
CA ALA A 86 -10.28 -13.38 9.43
C ALA A 86 -10.06 -11.88 9.68
N GLN A 87 -8.99 -11.52 10.38
CA GLN A 87 -8.65 -10.13 10.64
C GLN A 87 -8.32 -9.38 9.35
N ASP A 88 -7.56 -9.97 8.42
CA ASP A 88 -7.23 -9.37 7.13
C ASP A 88 -8.50 -9.04 6.33
N SER A 89 -9.39 -10.02 6.19
CA SER A 89 -10.68 -9.86 5.48
C SER A 89 -11.55 -8.77 6.11
N VAL A 90 -11.77 -8.82 7.43
CA VAL A 90 -12.62 -7.86 8.14
C VAL A 90 -12.02 -6.45 8.10
N THR A 91 -10.72 -6.32 8.34
CA THR A 91 -10.04 -5.01 8.34
C THR A 91 -10.06 -4.39 6.95
N SER A 92 -9.86 -5.19 5.89
CA SER A 92 -9.94 -4.73 4.50
C SER A 92 -11.32 -4.19 4.14
N VAL A 93 -12.39 -4.90 4.52
CA VAL A 93 -13.77 -4.45 4.29
C VAL A 93 -14.07 -3.16 5.07
N LEU A 94 -13.72 -3.10 6.36
CA LEU A 94 -13.92 -1.91 7.19
C LEU A 94 -13.16 -0.71 6.65
N ARG A 95 -11.90 -0.90 6.24
CA ARG A 95 -11.07 0.17 5.67
C ARG A 95 -11.64 0.69 4.36
N THR A 96 -12.10 -0.21 3.49
CA THR A 96 -12.76 0.15 2.24
C THR A 96 -14.04 0.95 2.50
N CYS A 97 -14.86 0.52 3.45
CA CYS A 97 -16.07 1.26 3.84
C CYS A 97 -15.73 2.66 4.33
N ALA A 98 -14.75 2.79 5.23
CA ALA A 98 -14.30 4.09 5.74
C ALA A 98 -13.78 5.01 4.63
N GLN A 99 -12.92 4.51 3.74
CA GLN A 99 -12.39 5.27 2.59
C GLN A 99 -13.48 5.74 1.63
N ARG A 100 -14.58 4.99 1.53
CA ARG A 100 -15.72 5.29 0.65
C ARG A 100 -16.86 6.03 1.36
N GLY A 101 -16.67 6.45 2.61
CA GLY A 101 -17.67 7.19 3.39
C GLY A 101 -18.91 6.36 3.77
N ARG A 102 -18.74 5.05 3.99
CA ARG A 102 -19.80 4.09 4.31
C ARG A 102 -19.65 3.59 5.74
N GLU A 103 -20.78 3.32 6.39
CA GLU A 103 -20.82 2.74 7.73
C GLU A 103 -20.44 1.25 7.63
N GLY A 104 -19.27 0.91 8.18
CA GLY A 104 -18.64 -0.39 7.97
C GLY A 104 -19.32 -1.52 8.74
N PHE A 105 -19.85 -1.25 9.94
CA PHE A 105 -20.50 -2.28 10.74
C PHE A 105 -21.81 -2.73 10.09
N HIS A 106 -22.65 -1.78 9.69
CA HIS A 106 -23.89 -2.03 8.96
C HIS A 106 -23.64 -2.76 7.64
N TYR A 107 -22.57 -2.41 6.90
CA TYR A 107 -22.19 -3.15 5.69
C TYR A 107 -21.84 -4.61 6.01
N LEU A 108 -21.03 -4.86 7.04
CA LEU A 108 -20.68 -6.22 7.47
C LEU A 108 -21.90 -7.02 7.92
N THR A 109 -22.80 -6.43 8.72
CA THR A 109 -24.04 -7.10 9.13
C THR A 109 -24.87 -7.50 7.92
N ARG A 110 -25.04 -6.59 6.96
CA ARG A 110 -25.76 -6.90 5.71
C ARG A 110 -25.07 -8.00 4.91
N LEU A 111 -23.75 -7.97 4.82
CA LEU A 111 -22.96 -9.00 4.12
C LEU A 111 -23.15 -10.38 4.74
N LEU A 112 -23.09 -10.48 6.08
CA LEU A 112 -23.23 -11.73 6.81
C LEU A 112 -24.65 -12.30 6.79
N CYS A 113 -25.67 -11.44 6.69
CA CYS A 113 -27.07 -11.84 6.62
C CYS A 113 -27.59 -12.04 5.20
N SER A 114 -26.77 -11.82 4.17
CA SER A 114 -27.17 -11.96 2.77
C SER A 114 -26.95 -13.38 2.26
N ILE A 115 -27.91 -13.88 1.49
CA ILE A 115 -27.81 -15.18 0.80
C ILE A 115 -26.97 -15.05 -0.48
N ALA A 116 -26.81 -13.82 -0.99
CA ALA A 116 -26.02 -13.51 -2.18
C ALA A 116 -24.80 -12.61 -1.86
N PRO A 117 -23.71 -12.70 -2.63
CA PRO A 117 -22.56 -11.81 -2.46
C PRO A 117 -22.96 -10.34 -2.65
N ILE A 118 -22.59 -9.49 -1.70
CA ILE A 118 -22.76 -8.04 -1.83
C ILE A 118 -21.44 -7.44 -2.34
N PRO A 119 -21.45 -6.67 -3.44
CA PRO A 119 -20.26 -6.03 -3.95
C PRO A 119 -19.79 -4.92 -2.99
N LEU A 120 -18.47 -4.67 -2.97
CA LEU A 120 -17.88 -3.60 -2.17
C LEU A 120 -18.57 -2.27 -2.46
N PRO A 121 -18.92 -1.50 -1.43
CA PRO A 121 -19.85 -0.39 -1.58
C PRO A 121 -19.20 0.73 -2.39
N ALA A 122 -19.85 1.31 -3.39
CA ALA A 122 -19.26 2.40 -4.18
C ALA A 122 -18.94 3.65 -3.33
N ALA A 123 -17.98 4.45 -3.77
CA ALA A 123 -17.65 5.74 -3.15
C ALA A 123 -18.91 6.61 -3.03
N LYS A 124 -19.05 7.31 -1.92
CA LYS A 124 -20.11 8.32 -1.75
C LYS A 124 -19.77 9.51 -2.66
N GLN A 125 -20.69 9.90 -3.53
CA GLN A 125 -20.60 11.13 -4.34
C GLN A 125 -20.56 12.35 -3.44
#